data_AF-A0A8J7JP02-F1
#
_entry.id   AF-A0A8J7JP02-F1
#
_cell.length_a   1.000
_cell.length_b   1.000
_cell.length_c   1.000
_cell.angle_alpha   90.00
_cell.angle_beta   90.00
_cell.angle_gamma   90.00
#
_symmetry.space_group_name_H-M   'P 1'
#
loop_
_entity.id
_entity.type
_entity.pdbx_description
1 polymer ?
#
loop_
_entity_poly.entity_id
_entity_poly.type
_entity_poly.pdbx_seq_one_letter_code
_entity_poly.pdbx_strand_id
1 'polypeptide(L)' 'MQTLTLIGQIDTNGHLRLDVPTALPPGEVELVLVINPAAPQTAPSPQYDFSNLVGKLQWQGDAIATQRTLRDEW' A
#
# COMPACT_ATOMS: atom_id res chain seq x y z
N MET A 1 13.43 -9.65 22.71
CA MET A 1 12.05 -9.22 22.41
C MET A 1 11.93 -9.08 20.91
N GLN A 2 11.18 -9.95 20.25
CA GLN A 2 10.92 -9.88 18.82
C GLN A 2 9.46 -9.51 18.62
N THR A 3 9.18 -8.37 17.97
CA THR A 3 7.81 -7.94 17.65
C THR A 3 7.52 -8.35 16.21
N LEU A 4 6.50 -9.19 16.02
CA LEU A 4 6.04 -9.61 14.70
C LEU A 4 4.73 -8.89 14.38
N THR A 5 4.70 -8.14 13.28
CA THR A 5 3.48 -7.45 12.82
C THR A 5 2.85 -8.26 11.70
N LEU A 6 1.66 -8.82 11.96
CA LEU A 6 0.88 -9.56 10.98
C LEU A 6 -0.39 -8.78 10.61
N ILE A 7 -0.73 -8.76 9.32
CA ILE A 7 -2.02 -8.25 8.83
C ILE A 7 -2.85 -9.47 8.44
N GLY A 8 -3.99 -9.67 9.11
CA GLY A 8 -4.93 -10.75 8.81
C GLY A 8 -6.34 -10.22 8.59
N GLN A 9 -7.11 -10.92 7.75
CA GLN A 9 -8.52 -10.61 7.54
C GLN A 9 -9.38 -11.46 8.49
N ILE A 10 -10.45 -10.86 9.00
CA ILE A 10 -11.46 -11.57 9.78
C ILE A 10 -12.38 -12.29 8.79
N ASP A 11 -12.59 -13.58 8.99
CA ASP A 11 -13.48 -14.36 8.14
C ASP A 11 -14.97 -14.04 8.37
N THR A 12 -15.85 -14.61 7.55
CA THR A 12 -17.31 -14.39 7.63
C THR A 12 -17.94 -14.87 8.94
N ASN A 13 -17.21 -15.66 9.73
CA ASN A 13 -17.65 -16.18 11.02
C ASN A 13 -17.10 -15.36 12.19
N GLY A 14 -16.35 -14.28 11.92
CA GLY A 14 -15.80 -13.39 12.94
C GLY A 14 -14.47 -13.86 13.53
N HIS A 15 -13.79 -14.82 12.91
CA HIS A 15 -12.52 -15.34 13.41
C HIS A 15 -11.32 -14.79 12.64
N LEU A 16 -10.30 -14.35 13.37
CA LEU A 16 -8.98 -14.00 12.83
C LEU A 16 -8.06 -15.23 12.96
N ARG A 17 -7.62 -15.78 11.82
CA ARG A 17 -6.63 -16.87 11.79
C ARG A 17 -5.23 -16.28 11.61
N LEU A 18 -4.35 -16.55 12.57
CA LEU A 18 -2.94 -16.16 12.53
C LEU A 18 -2.10 -17.42 12.33
N ASP A 19 -1.46 -17.53 11.17
CA ASP A 19 -0.42 -18.51 10.93
C ASP A 19 0.93 -17.81 11.15
N VAL A 20 1.58 -18.12 12.27
CA VAL A 20 2.83 -17.49 12.68
C VAL A 20 3.97 -18.48 12.43
N PRO A 21 4.70 -18.37 11.31
CA PRO A 21 5.85 -19.23 11.06
C PRO A 21 6.93 -18.94 12.11
N THR A 22 7.21 -19.92 12.96
CA THR A 22 8.18 -19.81 14.03
C THR A 22 9.27 -20.87 13.89
N ALA A 23 10.52 -20.48 14.13
CA ALA A 23 11.67 -21.39 14.19
C ALA A 23 11.97 -21.83 15.63
N LEU A 24 11.05 -21.56 16.58
CA LEU A 24 11.20 -21.97 17.96
C LEU A 24 11.06 -23.49 18.11
N PRO A 25 11.86 -24.13 18.98
CA PRO A 25 11.70 -25.54 19.28
C PRO A 25 10.33 -25.79 19.95
N PRO A 26 9.82 -27.04 19.94
CA PRO A 26 8.60 -27.39 20.66
C PRO A 26 8.71 -27.02 22.14
N GLY A 27 7.78 -26.21 22.63
CA GLY A 27 7.80 -25.69 23.99
C GLY A 27 6.66 -24.71 24.26
N GLU A 28 6.53 -24.27 25.50
CA GLU A 28 5.56 -23.27 25.91
C GLU A 28 6.01 -21.88 25.44
N VAL A 29 5.09 -21.09 24.89
CA VAL A 29 5.38 -19.77 24.33
C VAL A 29 4.33 -18.79 24.81
N GLU A 30 4.78 -17.64 25.32
CA GLU A 30 3.92 -16.51 25.66
C GLU A 30 3.72 -15.63 24.42
N LEU A 31 2.45 -15.35 24.07
CA LEU A 31 2.09 -14.53 22.93
C LEU A 31 1.21 -13.35 23.36
N VAL A 32 1.64 -12.14 23.01
CA VAL A 32 0.89 -10.90 23.26
C VAL A 32 0.34 -10.38 21.94
N LEU A 33 -0.99 -10.44 21.78
CA LEU A 33 -1.70 -9.95 20.60
C LEU A 33 -2.41 -8.64 20.93
N VAL A 34 -2.10 -7.57 20.19
CA VAL A 34 -2.79 -6.27 20.29
C VAL A 34 -3.54 -6.04 18.98
N ILE A 35 -4.89 -6.07 19.05
CA ILE A 35 -5.75 -5.82 17.90
C ILE A 35 -6.23 -4.37 17.98
N ASN A 36 -5.76 -3.55 17.06
CA ASN A 36 -6.30 -2.21 16.85
C ASN A 36 -7.22 -2.25 15.62
N PRO A 37 -8.46 -1.76 15.70
CA PRO A 37 -9.31 -1.63 14.53
C PRO A 37 -8.65 -0.65 13.56
N ALA A 38 -8.23 -1.16 12.39
CA ALA A 38 -7.79 -0.30 11.31
C ALA A 38 -9.02 0.43 10.75
N ALA A 39 -8.98 1.75 10.69
CA ALA A 39 -9.97 2.49 9.90
C ALA A 39 -9.94 1.93 8.46
N PRO A 40 -11.11 1.72 7.82
CA PRO A 40 -11.14 1.26 6.45
C PRO A 40 -10.27 2.20 5.62
N GLN A 41 -9.26 1.64 4.95
CA GLN A 41 -8.51 2.38 3.95
C GLN A 41 -9.43 2.55 2.75
N THR A 42 -10.37 3.49 2.83
CA THR A 42 -10.88 4.14 1.63
C THR A 42 -9.66 4.66 0.91
N ALA A 43 -9.36 4.07 -0.26
CA ALA A 43 -8.36 4.61 -1.17
C ALA A 43 -8.58 6.13 -1.21
N PRO A 44 -7.52 6.95 -1.03
CA PRO A 44 -7.69 8.39 -1.03
C PRO A 44 -8.43 8.75 -2.31
N SER A 45 -9.65 9.26 -2.18
CA SER A 45 -10.38 9.83 -3.30
C SER A 45 -9.43 10.86 -3.90
N PRO A 46 -9.08 10.77 -5.20
CA PRO A 46 -8.14 11.70 -5.79
C PRO A 46 -8.67 13.11 -5.54
N GLN A 47 -7.86 13.92 -4.84
CA GLN A 47 -8.24 15.30 -4.47
C GLN A 47 -8.59 16.14 -5.71
N TYR A 48 -8.08 15.73 -6.88
CA TYR A 48 -8.32 16.35 -8.16
C TYR A 48 -8.73 15.31 -9.20
N ASP A 49 -9.85 15.55 -9.87
CA ASP A 49 -10.29 14.81 -11.04
C ASP A 49 -9.89 15.58 -12.31
N PHE A 50 -8.91 15.06 -13.04
CA PHE A 50 -8.43 15.64 -14.30
C PHE A 50 -9.07 14.99 -15.53
N SER A 51 -10.14 14.19 -15.36
CA SER A 51 -10.85 13.55 -16.47
C SER A 51 -11.38 14.56 -17.49
N ASN A 52 -11.66 15.79 -17.04
CA ASN A 52 -12.14 16.89 -17.89
C ASN A 52 -11.06 17.50 -18.81
N LEU A 53 -9.77 17.22 -18.58
CA LEU A 53 -8.64 17.68 -19.38
C LEU A 53 -8.14 16.63 -20.39
N VAL A 54 -8.58 15.38 -20.25
CA VAL A 54 -8.20 14.29 -21.16
C VAL A 54 -8.60 14.64 -22.59
N GLY A 55 -7.62 14.59 -23.50
CA GLY A 55 -7.83 14.91 -24.92
C GLY A 55 -8.04 16.39 -25.26
N LYS A 56 -8.09 17.29 -24.26
CA LYS A 56 -8.22 18.74 -24.48
C LYS A 56 -6.88 19.47 -24.53
N LEU A 57 -5.85 18.88 -23.93
CA LEU A 57 -4.50 19.43 -23.99
C LEU A 57 -3.78 18.87 -25.20
N GLN A 58 -3.42 19.76 -26.12
CA GLN A 58 -2.52 19.46 -27.23
C GLN A 58 -1.15 20.05 -26.92
N TRP A 59 -0.13 19.19 -26.95
CA TRP A 59 1.24 19.65 -26.80
C TRP A 59 1.63 20.51 -28.00
N GLN A 60 2.08 21.74 -27.74
CA GLN A 60 2.61 22.61 -28.78
C GLN A 60 4.14 22.55 -28.75
N GLY A 61 4.73 21.89 -29.74
CA GLY A 61 6.18 21.75 -29.88
C GLY A 61 6.61 20.30 -30.12
N ASP A 62 7.93 20.06 -30.12
CA ASP A 62 8.50 18.73 -30.24
C ASP A 62 8.74 18.13 -28.85
N ALA A 63 7.87 17.20 -28.45
CA ALA A 63 7.94 16.53 -27.15
C ALA A 63 9.26 15.76 -26.97
N ILE A 64 9.85 15.22 -28.04
CA ILE A 64 11.09 14.44 -27.97
C ILE A 64 12.29 15.36 -27.82
N ALA A 65 12.30 16.51 -28.51
CA ALA A 65 13.33 17.52 -28.31
C ALA A 65 13.33 18.02 -26.85
N THR A 66 12.15 18.38 -26.31
CA THR A 66 12.03 18.83 -24.91
C THR A 66 12.45 17.73 -23.92
N GLN A 67 12.04 16.48 -24.15
CA GLN A 67 12.45 15.36 -23.30
C GLN A 67 13.97 15.16 -23.30
N ARG A 68 14.63 15.29 -24.46
CA ARG A 68 16.08 15.17 -24.57
C ARG A 68 16.79 16.28 -23.80
N THR A 69 16.36 17.54 -23.97
CA THR A 69 16.90 18.67 -23.22
C THR A 69 16.84 18.42 -21.71
N LEU A 70 15.68 18.04 -21.18
CA LEU A 70 15.50 17.79 -19.74
C LEU A 70 16.35 16.62 -19.23
N ARG A 71 16.52 15.56 -20.03
CA ARG A 71 17.37 14.43 -19.67
C ARG A 71 18.85 14.85 -19.64
N ASP A 72 19.28 15.65 -20.60
CA ASP A 72 20.67 16.06 -20.73
C ASP A 72 21.04 17.16 -19.69
N GLU A 73 20.06 17.68 -18.93
CA GLU A 73 20.23 18.59 -17.78
C GLU A 73 20.52 17.88 -16.44
N TRP A 74 20.32 16.56 -16.32
CA TRP A 74 20.53 15.77 -15.09
C TRP A 74 21.57 14.67 -15.29
#